data_AF-A0A8I1WD55-F1
#
_entry.id   AF-A0A8I1WD55-F1
#
_cell.length_a   1.000
_cell.length_b   1.000
_cell.length_c   1.000
_cell.angle_alpha   90.00
_cell.angle_beta   90.00
_cell.angle_gamma   90.00
#
_symmetry.space_group_name_H-M   'P 1'
#
loop_
_entity.id
_entity.type
_entity.pdbx_description
1 polymer ?
#
loop_
_entity_poly.entity_id
_entity_poly.type
_entity_poly.pdbx_seq_one_letter_code
_entity_poly.pdbx_strand_id
1 'polypeptide(L)'
;MAGGFDVLKDVPKTLVLQLSEYRNTPSYVIPQRVIDRPPSAEHAPDQVDQDSLPPYDILDAILHAYVEQDKSVADLVAMGFEEEVVRKVIHLVDINEYKRRQATVRPRITARNFGKDRRYPITSGLGRVNWSGNDMKKSDAIIKPLKL
;
A
#
# COMPACT_ATOMS: atom_id res chain seq x y z
N MET A 1 7.92 -0.44 11.16
CA MET A 1 8.96 -1.46 10.86
C MET A 1 10.22 -1.02 11.57
N ALA A 2 10.78 -1.88 12.41
CA ALA A 2 12.02 -1.62 13.15
C ALA A 2 13.20 -2.21 12.36
N GLY A 3 14.34 -1.51 12.33
CA GLY A 3 15.54 -1.92 11.61
C GLY A 3 16.51 -0.77 11.38
N GLY A 4 17.75 -1.05 10.96
CA GLY A 4 18.73 -0.02 10.61
C GLY A 4 18.57 0.50 9.17
N PHE A 5 18.19 -0.38 8.25
CA PHE A 5 18.04 -0.09 6.82
C PHE A 5 17.06 -1.08 6.20
N ASP A 6 16.14 -0.60 5.37
CA ASP A 6 15.14 -1.44 4.69
C ASP A 6 15.37 -1.43 3.18
N VAL A 7 15.92 -2.53 2.67
CA VAL A 7 16.36 -2.70 1.28
C VAL A 7 15.17 -2.80 0.32
N LEU A 8 14.05 -3.37 0.77
CA LEU A 8 12.91 -3.71 -0.09
C LEU A 8 11.75 -2.71 0.01
N LYS A 9 11.88 -1.68 0.85
CA LYS A 9 10.80 -0.73 1.16
C LYS A 9 10.26 0.07 -0.04
N ASP A 10 11.01 0.12 -1.13
CA ASP A 10 10.63 0.82 -2.37
C ASP A 10 10.44 -0.15 -3.55
N VAL A 11 10.34 -1.45 -3.27
CA VAL A 11 10.17 -2.52 -4.26
C VAL A 11 8.72 -3.02 -4.21
N PRO A 12 7.93 -2.85 -5.28
CA PRO A 12 6.58 -3.42 -5.37
C PRO A 12 6.60 -4.95 -5.19
N LYS A 13 5.50 -5.53 -4.70
CA LYS A 13 5.48 -6.97 -4.36
C LYS A 13 5.70 -7.83 -5.59
N THR A 14 5.10 -7.46 -6.71
CA THR A 14 5.29 -8.12 -8.01
C THR A 14 6.76 -8.11 -8.44
N LEU A 15 7.46 -6.98 -8.25
CA LEU A 15 8.89 -6.86 -8.55
C LEU A 15 9.76 -7.72 -7.62
N VAL A 16 9.41 -7.86 -6.34
CA VAL A 16 10.13 -8.76 -5.42
C VAL A 16 10.11 -10.20 -5.94
N LEU A 17 8.98 -10.68 -6.45
CA LEU A 17 8.86 -12.03 -7.02
C LEU A 17 9.74 -12.17 -8.27
N GLN A 18 9.67 -11.19 -9.19
CA GLN A 18 10.51 -11.17 -10.40
C GLN A 18 12.01 -11.16 -10.07
N LEU A 19 12.42 -10.38 -9.08
CA LEU A 19 13.81 -10.31 -8.64
C LEU A 19 14.28 -11.61 -7.97
N SER A 20 13.39 -12.31 -7.28
CA SER A 20 13.68 -13.60 -6.65
C SER A 20 13.93 -14.67 -7.70
N GLU A 21 13.08 -14.73 -8.72
CA GLU A 21 13.26 -15.61 -9.89
C GLU A 21 14.55 -15.28 -10.65
N TYR A 22 14.76 -13.99 -10.95
CA TYR A 22 16.00 -13.52 -11.58
C TYR A 22 17.23 -13.91 -10.77
N ARG A 23 17.21 -13.76 -9.44
CA ARG A 23 18.34 -14.14 -8.57
C ARG A 23 18.62 -15.64 -8.59
N ASN A 24 17.64 -16.50 -8.86
CA ASN A 24 17.87 -17.93 -8.96
C ASN A 24 18.48 -18.35 -10.32
N THR A 25 18.42 -17.50 -11.34
CA THR A 25 19.02 -17.81 -12.67
C THR A 25 20.53 -18.04 -12.65
N PRO A 26 21.36 -17.30 -11.87
CA PRO A 26 22.81 -17.54 -11.82
C PRO A 26 23.18 -18.64 -10.82
N SER A 27 22.37 -18.84 -9.77
CA SER A 27 22.58 -19.85 -8.74
C SER A 27 21.32 -20.02 -7.90
N TYR A 28 20.88 -21.26 -7.72
CA TYR A 28 19.72 -21.61 -6.89
C TYR A 28 20.01 -21.35 -5.41
N VAL A 29 19.43 -20.27 -4.86
CA VAL A 29 19.64 -19.86 -3.47
C VAL A 29 18.35 -19.61 -2.71
N ILE A 30 17.28 -19.21 -3.40
CA ILE A 30 15.95 -19.01 -2.80
C ILE A 30 15.15 -20.29 -3.10
N PRO A 31 14.74 -21.07 -2.08
CA PRO A 31 13.93 -22.27 -2.32
C PRO A 31 12.59 -21.93 -2.98
N GLN A 32 12.18 -22.72 -3.99
CA GLN A 32 10.95 -22.45 -4.75
C GLN A 32 9.70 -22.34 -3.85
N ARG A 33 9.62 -23.15 -2.79
CA ARG A 33 8.55 -23.10 -1.77
C ARG A 33 8.37 -21.74 -1.09
N VAL A 34 9.38 -20.88 -1.11
CA VAL A 34 9.33 -19.51 -0.53
C VAL A 34 8.70 -18.55 -1.53
N ILE A 35 8.90 -18.78 -2.83
CA ILE A 35 8.36 -17.96 -3.92
C ILE A 35 6.89 -18.33 -4.16
N ASP A 36 6.57 -19.62 -4.19
CA ASP A 36 5.22 -20.14 -4.45
C ASP A 36 4.27 -19.97 -3.27
N ARG A 37 4.80 -19.68 -2.08
CA ARG A 37 3.97 -19.50 -0.88
C ARG A 37 3.02 -18.31 -1.12
N PRO A 38 1.71 -18.49 -0.95
CA PRO A 38 0.77 -17.39 -1.05
C PRO A 38 1.13 -16.31 -0.02
N PRO A 39 1.05 -15.03 -0.38
CA PRO A 39 1.31 -13.93 0.54
C PRO A 39 0.32 -13.97 1.72
N SER A 40 0.87 -14.04 2.93
CA SER A 40 0.13 -14.06 4.19
C SER A 40 0.91 -13.27 5.24
N ALA A 41 0.24 -12.32 5.89
CA ALA A 41 0.66 -11.76 7.16
C ALA A 41 0.34 -12.80 8.23
N GLU A 42 1.33 -13.64 8.56
CA GLU A 42 1.29 -14.67 9.60
C GLU A 42 1.16 -14.04 11.03
N HIS A 43 0.19 -13.16 11.25
CA HIS A 43 -0.10 -12.52 12.53
C HIS A 43 -1.20 -13.25 13.35
N ALA A 44 -1.93 -14.19 12.73
CA ALA A 44 -2.83 -15.14 13.37
C ALA A 44 -2.94 -16.43 12.53
N PRO A 45 -3.23 -17.61 13.14
CA PRO A 45 -3.54 -18.82 12.37
C PRO A 45 -4.71 -18.55 11.42
N ASP A 46 -4.55 -18.96 10.16
CA ASP A 46 -5.51 -18.81 9.05
C ASP A 46 -5.70 -17.39 8.46
N GLN A 47 -4.90 -16.40 8.86
CA GLN A 47 -4.95 -15.07 8.26
C GLN A 47 -4.21 -15.04 6.90
N VAL A 48 -4.90 -14.66 5.82
CA VAL A 48 -4.30 -14.40 4.50
C VAL A 48 -4.34 -12.90 4.19
N ASP A 49 -3.27 -12.36 3.57
CA ASP A 49 -3.19 -10.92 3.22
C ASP A 49 -4.34 -10.48 2.29
N GLN A 50 -4.91 -11.44 1.57
CA GLN A 50 -6.02 -11.26 0.63
C GLN A 50 -7.36 -10.95 1.32
N ASP A 51 -7.49 -11.12 2.64
CA ASP A 51 -8.75 -10.79 3.34
C ASP A 51 -9.01 -9.28 3.37
N SER A 52 -7.96 -8.46 3.20
CA SER A 52 -8.06 -7.00 3.32
C SER A 52 -7.58 -6.21 2.11
N LEU A 53 -6.81 -6.83 1.20
CA LEU A 53 -6.21 -6.15 0.04
C LEU A 53 -6.62 -6.81 -1.28
N PRO A 54 -6.71 -6.05 -2.39
CA PRO A 54 -6.85 -6.65 -3.70
C PRO A 54 -5.61 -7.48 -4.06
N PRO A 55 -5.70 -8.33 -5.11
CA PRO A 55 -4.54 -9.01 -5.68
C PRO A 55 -3.35 -8.07 -5.92
N TYR A 56 -2.12 -8.54 -5.70
CA TYR A 56 -0.94 -7.67 -5.70
C TYR A 56 -0.63 -7.01 -7.03
N ASP A 57 -0.99 -7.64 -8.14
CA ASP A 57 -0.93 -7.04 -9.48
C ASP A 57 -1.84 -5.81 -9.59
N ILE A 58 -3.08 -5.90 -9.08
CA ILE A 58 -4.01 -4.77 -9.01
C ILE A 58 -3.51 -3.72 -8.01
N LEU A 59 -3.08 -4.15 -6.82
CA LEU A 59 -2.57 -3.27 -5.76
C LEU A 59 -1.36 -2.46 -6.24
N ASP A 60 -0.36 -3.12 -6.80
CA ASP A 60 0.87 -2.48 -7.27
C ASP A 60 0.57 -1.51 -8.42
N ALA A 61 -0.36 -1.86 -9.33
CA ALA A 61 -0.77 -0.97 -10.41
C ALA A 61 -1.48 0.30 -9.89
N ILE A 62 -2.40 0.15 -8.93
CA ILE A 62 -3.07 1.29 -8.28
C ILE A 62 -2.04 2.16 -7.53
N LEU A 63 -1.13 1.55 -6.77
CA LEU A 63 -0.10 2.28 -6.03
C LEU A 63 0.84 3.04 -6.97
N HIS A 64 1.28 2.42 -8.05
CA HIS A 64 2.12 3.07 -9.05
C HIS A 64 1.41 4.29 -9.66
N ALA A 65 0.16 4.13 -10.12
CA ALA A 65 -0.60 5.22 -10.71
C ALA A 65 -0.91 6.35 -9.68
N TYR A 66 -1.30 5.99 -8.46
CA TYR A 66 -1.66 6.97 -7.42
C TYR A 66 -0.44 7.70 -6.82
N VAL A 67 0.64 6.97 -6.54
CA VAL A 67 1.80 7.50 -5.80
C VAL A 67 2.85 8.04 -6.73
N GLU A 68 3.16 7.31 -7.80
CA GLU A 68 4.23 7.69 -8.73
C GLU A 68 3.73 8.67 -9.80
N GLN A 69 2.53 8.43 -10.34
CA GLN A 69 1.97 9.22 -11.44
C GLN A 69 0.97 10.29 -11.01
N ASP A 70 0.69 10.41 -9.70
CA ASP A 70 -0.22 11.42 -9.12
C ASP A 70 -1.65 11.37 -9.70
N LYS A 71 -2.12 10.19 -10.12
CA LYS A 71 -3.45 10.00 -10.69
C LYS A 71 -4.54 10.16 -9.62
N SER A 72 -5.66 10.77 -10.00
CA SER A 72 -6.83 10.91 -9.13
C SER A 72 -7.65 9.61 -9.06
N VAL A 73 -8.60 9.52 -8.12
CA VAL A 73 -9.58 8.43 -8.06
C VAL A 73 -10.31 8.29 -9.39
N ALA A 74 -10.74 9.41 -9.98
CA ALA A 74 -11.45 9.42 -11.25
C ALA A 74 -10.60 8.88 -12.41
N ASP A 75 -9.31 9.23 -12.44
CA ASP A 75 -8.38 8.71 -13.45
C ASP A 75 -8.20 7.19 -13.31
N LEU A 76 -8.07 6.69 -12.07
CA LEU A 76 -7.91 5.27 -11.80
C LEU A 76 -9.16 4.47 -12.20
N VAL A 77 -10.36 5.00 -11.94
CA VAL A 77 -11.61 4.38 -12.41
C VAL A 77 -11.68 4.41 -13.93
N ALA A 78 -11.27 5.51 -14.57
CA ALA A 78 -11.21 5.62 -16.04
C ALA A 78 -10.18 4.66 -16.67
N MET A 79 -9.14 4.27 -15.93
CA MET A 79 -8.19 3.21 -16.32
C MET A 79 -8.78 1.80 -16.21
N GLY A 80 -10.00 1.64 -15.69
CA GLY A 80 -10.71 0.38 -15.60
C GLY A 80 -10.61 -0.33 -14.25
N PHE A 81 -10.06 0.31 -13.22
CA PHE A 81 -10.07 -0.24 -11.87
C PHE A 81 -11.46 -0.08 -11.23
N GLU A 82 -11.86 -1.06 -10.44
CA GLU A 82 -13.10 -1.00 -9.67
C GLU A 82 -13.02 0.14 -8.63
N GLU A 83 -14.05 1.00 -8.60
CA GLU A 83 -14.06 2.19 -7.74
C GLU A 83 -13.95 1.85 -6.25
N GLU A 84 -14.65 0.80 -5.79
CA GLU A 84 -14.58 0.36 -4.39
C GLU A 84 -13.17 -0.04 -3.99
N VAL A 85 -12.47 -0.79 -4.86
CA VAL A 85 -11.08 -1.22 -4.66
C VAL A 85 -10.14 -0.01 -4.63
N VAL A 86 -10.27 0.91 -5.58
CA VAL A 86 -9.44 2.13 -5.66
C VAL A 86 -9.58 2.94 -4.38
N ARG A 87 -10.82 3.20 -3.94
CA ARG A 87 -11.10 4.00 -2.73
C ARG A 87 -10.56 3.32 -1.48
N LYS A 88 -10.74 2.00 -1.36
CA LYS A 88 -10.20 1.21 -0.25
C LYS A 88 -8.67 1.30 -0.18
N VAL A 89 -7.99 1.12 -1.31
CA VAL A 89 -6.51 1.22 -1.38
C VAL A 89 -6.04 2.62 -1.01
N ILE A 90 -6.65 3.68 -1.57
CA ILE A 90 -6.27 5.07 -1.25
C ILE A 90 -6.52 5.39 0.22
N HIS A 91 -7.65 4.94 0.78
CA HIS A 91 -7.93 5.08 2.20
C HIS A 91 -6.84 4.44 3.06
N LEU A 92 -6.49 3.19 2.76
CA LEU A 92 -5.40 2.48 3.45
C LEU A 92 -4.07 3.18 3.28
N VAL A 93 -3.76 3.73 2.10
CA VAL A 93 -2.58 4.55 1.91
C VAL A 93 -2.64 5.71 2.89
N ASP A 94 -3.65 6.55 2.87
CA ASP A 94 -3.72 7.78 3.66
C ASP A 94 -3.64 7.54 5.18
N ILE A 95 -4.42 6.60 5.72
CA ILE A 95 -4.45 6.36 7.18
C ILE A 95 -3.14 5.77 7.71
N ASN A 96 -2.32 5.14 6.87
CA ASN A 96 -1.05 4.53 7.28
C ASN A 96 0.15 5.50 7.17
N GLU A 97 -0.08 6.80 6.95
CA GLU A 97 0.99 7.82 6.90
C GLU A 97 1.83 7.85 8.19
N TYR A 98 1.20 7.65 9.35
CA TYR A 98 1.93 7.59 10.63
C TYR A 98 2.96 6.45 10.67
N LYS A 99 2.66 5.28 10.10
CA LYS A 99 3.60 4.15 10.03
C LYS A 99 4.79 4.47 9.15
N ARG A 100 4.56 5.22 8.05
CA ARG A 100 5.62 5.63 7.11
C ARG A 100 6.61 6.61 7.74
N ARG A 101 6.12 7.52 8.59
CA ARG A 101 6.96 8.47 9.34
C ARG A 101 7.91 7.81 10.34
N GLN A 102 7.52 6.65 10.87
CA GLN A 102 8.34 5.85 11.80
C GLN A 102 9.29 4.89 11.06
N ALA A 103 9.22 4.82 9.74
CA ALA A 103 9.92 3.79 9.00
C ALA A 103 11.38 4.16 8.73
N THR A 104 12.22 3.14 8.66
CA THR A 104 13.68 3.22 8.60
C THR A 104 14.20 3.82 7.29
N VAL A 105 15.50 4.15 7.26
CA VAL A 105 16.20 4.59 6.05
C VAL A 105 16.12 3.51 4.97
N ARG A 106 16.00 3.92 3.71
CA ARG A 106 15.80 3.02 2.56
C ARG A 106 16.47 3.57 1.30
N PRO A 107 16.78 2.73 0.31
CA PRO A 107 17.13 3.19 -1.03
C PRO A 107 15.87 3.68 -1.76
N ARG A 108 16.07 4.50 -2.80
CA ARG A 108 15.03 4.88 -3.77
C ARG A 108 15.33 4.19 -5.09
N ILE A 109 14.35 3.50 -5.63
CA ILE A 109 14.41 2.87 -6.96
C ILE A 109 13.28 3.36 -7.89
N THR A 110 12.19 3.90 -7.32
CA THR A 110 11.05 4.43 -8.07
C THR A 110 11.19 5.93 -8.38
N ALA A 111 10.40 6.42 -9.33
CA ALA A 111 10.42 7.83 -9.73
C ALA A 111 9.89 8.74 -8.62
N ARG A 112 8.97 8.27 -7.79
CA ARG A 112 8.47 9.01 -6.62
C ARG A 112 8.03 8.03 -5.54
N ASN A 113 8.60 8.15 -4.35
CA ASN A 113 8.33 7.22 -3.27
C ASN A 113 7.64 7.83 -2.04
N PHE A 114 7.15 6.95 -1.17
CA PHE A 114 6.56 7.23 0.15
C PHE A 114 7.48 7.91 1.21
N GLY A 115 8.47 8.70 0.79
CA GLY A 115 9.50 9.30 1.64
C GLY A 115 9.58 10.82 1.45
N LYS A 116 10.76 11.32 1.07
CA LYS A 116 10.97 12.76 0.86
C LYS A 116 10.09 13.35 -0.25
N ASP A 117 9.71 12.52 -1.23
CA ASP A 117 9.01 12.93 -2.45
C ASP A 117 7.47 13.00 -2.29
N ARG A 118 6.92 12.42 -1.22
CA ARG A 118 5.49 12.46 -0.87
C ARG A 118 5.30 12.90 0.57
N ARG A 119 5.22 14.21 0.80
CA ARG A 119 5.05 14.80 2.15
C ARG A 119 3.57 15.09 2.45
N TYR A 120 2.89 14.14 3.06
CA TYR A 120 1.50 14.31 3.49
C TYR A 120 1.41 14.47 5.01
N PRO A 121 0.42 15.23 5.52
CA PRO A 121 0.18 15.31 6.95
C PRO A 121 -0.35 13.97 7.49
N ILE A 122 0.07 13.60 8.70
CA ILE A 122 -0.43 12.39 9.38
C ILE A 122 -1.93 12.53 9.68
N THR A 123 -2.31 13.68 10.22
CA THR A 123 -3.72 14.02 10.47
C THR A 123 -4.21 14.86 9.30
N SER A 124 -4.98 14.24 8.40
CA SER A 124 -5.50 14.89 7.20
C SER A 124 -7.01 14.69 7.06
N GLY A 125 -7.75 15.77 6.80
CA GLY A 125 -9.16 15.70 6.38
C GLY A 125 -9.34 15.61 4.87
N LEU A 126 -8.30 15.89 4.08
CA LEU A 126 -8.36 15.97 2.62
C LEU A 126 -8.76 14.64 1.98
N GLY A 127 -8.35 13.52 2.57
CA GLY A 127 -8.69 12.19 2.08
C GLY A 127 -10.18 11.85 2.18
N ARG A 128 -10.97 12.51 3.05
CA ARG A 128 -12.40 12.18 3.26
C ARG A 128 -13.24 12.23 1.98
N VAL A 129 -12.92 13.15 1.08
CA VAL A 129 -13.59 13.27 -0.24
C VAL A 129 -13.26 12.06 -1.12
N ASN A 130 -12.05 11.53 -1.02
CA ASN A 130 -11.59 10.38 -1.79
C ASN A 130 -12.06 9.04 -1.18
N TRP A 131 -12.33 8.98 0.12
CA TRP A 131 -12.74 7.74 0.80
C TRP A 131 -14.23 7.42 0.66
N SER A 132 -15.08 8.41 0.41
CA SER A 132 -16.53 8.25 0.47
C SER A 132 -17.14 7.80 -0.86
N GLY A 133 -17.42 6.50 -0.96
CA GLY A 133 -18.55 5.96 -1.74
C GLY A 133 -19.58 5.43 -0.74
N ASN A 134 -20.73 6.10 -0.59
CA ASN A 134 -21.93 5.74 0.21
C ASN A 134 -21.78 5.33 1.71
N ASP A 135 -20.58 5.09 2.24
CA ASP A 135 -20.35 4.49 3.57
C ASP A 135 -20.19 5.49 4.73
N MET A 136 -20.26 6.79 4.47
CA MET A 136 -20.14 7.81 5.53
C MET A 136 -21.35 7.92 6.46
N LYS A 137 -22.44 7.17 6.26
CA LYS A 137 -23.60 7.20 7.18
C LYS A 137 -23.34 6.55 8.55
N LYS A 138 -22.23 5.83 8.76
CA LYS A 138 -21.93 5.17 10.05
C LYS A 138 -20.86 5.86 10.91
N SER A 139 -20.01 6.73 10.34
CA SER A 139 -18.87 7.33 11.08
C SER A 139 -19.20 8.64 11.81
N ASP A 140 -20.31 9.30 11.49
CA ASP A 140 -20.72 10.56 12.14
C ASP A 140 -21.12 10.40 13.62
N ALA A 141 -21.22 9.17 14.12
CA ALA A 141 -21.53 8.89 15.52
C ALA A 141 -20.32 9.06 16.47
N ILE A 142 -19.08 9.11 15.97
CA ILE A 142 -17.87 9.05 16.82
C ILE A 142 -17.25 10.44 17.08
N ILE A 143 -17.55 11.44 16.25
CA ILE A 143 -17.04 12.81 16.45
C ILE A 143 -18.15 13.68 17.03
N LYS A 144 -18.55 13.42 18.28
CA LYS A 144 -19.17 14.47 19.09
C LYS A 144 -18.05 15.37 19.61
N PRO A 145 -18.13 16.70 19.43
CA PRO A 145 -17.10 17.61 19.94
C PRO A 145 -17.07 17.50 21.47
N LEU A 146 -15.89 17.22 22.04
CA LEU A 146 -15.64 17.53 23.44
C LEU A 146 -15.81 19.05 23.58
N LYS A 147 -16.94 19.46 24.17
CA LYS A 147 -17.08 20.81 24.70
C LYS A 147 -16.13 20.92 25.90
N LEU A 148 -15.20 21.88 25.82
CA LEU A 148 -14.52 22.43 26.99
C LEU A 148 -15.56 23.01 27.96
#